data_AF-A0A1Q3QII4-F1
#
_entry.id   AF-A0A1Q3QII4-F1
#
_cell.length_a   1.000
_cell.length_b   1.000
_cell.length_c   1.000
_cell.angle_alpha   90.00
_cell.angle_beta   90.00
_cell.angle_gamma   90.00
#
_symmetry.space_group_name_H-M   'P 1'
#
loop_
_entity.id
_entity.type
_entity.pdbx_description
1 polymer ?
#
loop_
_entity_poly.entity_id
_entity_poly.type
_entity_poly.pdbx_seq_one_letter_code
_entity_poly.pdbx_strand_id
1 'polypeptide(L)'
;MKLLFDQNISHRILNFLVEEYSSSSTVKQENLMNASDKEIWEYAKGNSYTIITQDADFNDLNSFYGFPPKIIWLRAGNLTTQAIARLLNDYQKEVKEFIENGKQGCLEILELKR
;
A
#
# COMPACT_ATOMS: atom_id res chain seq x y z
N MET A 1 -3.23 0.26 11.69
CA MET A 1 -2.19 0.22 10.62
C MET A 1 -2.29 1.49 9.79
N LYS A 2 -1.18 1.98 9.21
CA LYS A 2 -1.17 3.17 8.34
C LYS A 2 -0.79 2.78 6.92
N LEU A 3 -1.75 2.84 5.99
CA LEU A 3 -1.52 2.58 4.58
C LEU A 3 -1.46 3.88 3.78
N LEU A 4 -0.58 3.96 2.79
CA LEU A 4 -0.56 5.02 1.79
C LEU A 4 -0.87 4.42 0.43
N PHE A 5 -2.02 4.78 -0.13
CA PHE A 5 -2.44 4.31 -1.44
C PHE A 5 -1.82 5.16 -2.56
N ASP A 6 -1.19 4.47 -3.50
CA ASP A 6 -0.59 5.01 -4.71
C ASP A 6 -1.60 5.82 -5.57
N GLN A 7 -1.10 6.69 -6.45
CA GLN A 7 -1.86 7.56 -7.35
C GLN A 7 -2.87 6.81 -8.24
N ASN A 8 -2.54 5.57 -8.60
CA ASN A 8 -3.37 4.71 -9.44
C ASN A 8 -4.55 4.08 -8.66
N ILE A 9 -4.59 4.24 -7.33
CA ILE A 9 -5.68 3.77 -6.48
C ILE A 9 -6.57 4.94 -6.06
N SER A 10 -7.86 4.83 -6.35
CA SER A 10 -8.82 5.90 -6.04
C SER A 10 -8.89 6.20 -4.54
N HIS A 11 -8.83 7.49 -4.18
CA HIS A 11 -9.07 7.99 -2.81
C HIS A 11 -10.37 7.49 -2.16
N ARG A 12 -11.36 7.07 -2.95
CA ARG A 12 -12.60 6.47 -2.44
C ARG A 12 -12.37 5.15 -1.69
N ILE A 13 -11.19 4.52 -1.82
CA ILE A 13 -10.84 3.29 -1.12
C ILE A 13 -11.01 3.39 0.39
N LEU A 14 -10.70 4.55 0.95
CA LEU A 14 -10.73 4.79 2.40
C LEU A 14 -12.14 4.62 3.00
N ASN A 15 -13.19 4.77 2.18
CA ASN A 15 -14.57 4.56 2.62
C ASN A 15 -14.96 3.07 2.74
N PHE A 16 -14.13 2.16 2.23
CA PHE A 16 -14.42 0.72 2.18
C PHE A 16 -13.50 -0.09 3.10
N LEU A 17 -12.54 0.54 3.76
CA LEU A 17 -11.60 -0.12 4.66
C LEU A 17 -12.20 -0.25 6.07
N VAL A 18 -11.80 -1.31 6.77
CA VAL A 18 -12.15 -1.52 8.18
C VAL A 18 -11.45 -0.52 9.11
N GLU A 19 -11.92 -0.43 10.36
CA GLU A 19 -11.46 0.52 11.37
C GLU A 19 -9.95 0.45 11.65
N GLU A 20 -9.32 -0.74 11.56
CA GLU A 20 -7.88 -0.90 11.72
C GLU A 20 -7.05 -0.12 10.68
N TYR A 21 -7.65 0.30 9.57
CA TYR A 21 -7.02 1.13 8.54
C TYR A 21 -7.42 2.60 8.61
N SER A 22 -8.11 3.05 9.67
CA SER A 22 -8.58 4.43 9.86
C SER A 22 -7.50 5.51 9.74
N SER A 23 -6.24 5.18 10.01
CA SER A 23 -5.08 6.08 9.87
C SER A 23 -4.42 6.03 8.49
N SER A 24 -5.08 5.42 7.50
CA SER A 24 -4.60 5.32 6.12
C SER A 24 -5.00 6.55 5.32
N SER A 25 -4.22 6.84 4.28
CA SER A 25 -4.41 7.99 3.40
C SER A 25 -4.05 7.62 1.98
N THR A 26 -4.24 8.54 1.04
CA THR A 26 -3.82 8.36 -0.35
C THR A 26 -2.86 9.46 -0.77
N VAL A 27 -2.02 9.19 -1.76
CA VAL A 27 -1.16 10.20 -2.41
C VAL A 27 -1.96 11.46 -2.76
N LYS A 28 -3.22 11.29 -3.18
CA LYS A 28 -4.13 12.42 -3.43
C LYS A 28 -4.47 13.23 -2.17
N GLN A 29 -4.83 12.59 -1.06
CA GLN A 29 -5.18 13.29 0.19
C GLN A 29 -3.97 13.97 0.82
N GLU A 30 -2.78 13.40 0.65
CA GLU A 30 -1.52 13.96 1.13
C GLU A 30 -0.94 15.05 0.19
N ASN A 31 -1.67 15.44 -0.86
CA ASN A 31 -1.25 16.44 -1.87
C ASN A 31 0.03 16.05 -2.64
N LEU A 32 0.27 14.75 -2.82
CA LEU A 32 1.45 14.19 -3.48
C LEU A 32 1.21 13.77 -4.94
N MET A 33 0.10 14.19 -5.56
CA MET A 33 -0.26 13.77 -6.93
C MET A 33 0.77 14.11 -8.02
N ASN A 34 1.64 15.10 -7.77
CA ASN A 34 2.70 15.50 -8.70
C ASN A 34 4.10 15.09 -8.20
N ALA A 35 4.16 14.33 -7.10
CA ALA A 35 5.40 13.84 -6.54
C ALA A 35 5.87 12.60 -7.31
N SER A 36 7.17 12.43 -7.43
CA SER A 36 7.79 11.22 -7.95
C SER A 36 7.63 10.04 -6.98
N ASP A 37 7.78 8.81 -7.47
CA ASP A 37 7.72 7.61 -6.62
C ASP A 37 8.73 7.66 -5.49
N LYS A 38 9.92 8.24 -5.72
CA LYS A 38 10.93 8.45 -4.68
C LYS A 38 10.46 9.43 -3.60
N GLU A 39 9.81 10.52 -3.98
CA GLU A 39 9.26 11.48 -3.01
C GLU A 39 8.11 10.87 -2.21
N ILE A 40 7.24 10.09 -2.85
CA ILE A 40 6.18 9.32 -2.18
C ILE A 40 6.80 8.30 -1.21
N TRP A 41 7.88 7.61 -1.64
CA TRP A 41 8.61 6.65 -0.82
C TRP A 41 9.24 7.29 0.43
N GLU A 42 9.92 8.43 0.29
CA GLU A 42 10.48 9.18 1.42
C GLU A 42 9.38 9.74 2.34
N TYR A 43 8.27 10.22 1.77
CA TYR A 43 7.11 10.65 2.55
C TYR A 43 6.54 9.50 3.38
N ALA A 44 6.36 8.33 2.76
CA ALA A 44 5.87 7.14 3.45
C ALA A 44 6.82 6.72 4.57
N LYS A 45 8.14 6.75 4.32
CA LYS A 45 9.18 6.49 5.32
C LYS A 45 9.04 7.42 6.54
N GLY A 46 9.03 8.72 6.30
CA GLY A 46 9.01 9.74 7.35
C GLY A 46 7.72 9.71 8.19
N ASN A 47 6.61 9.27 7.58
CA ASN A 47 5.30 9.23 8.24
C ASN A 47 4.87 7.83 8.69
N SER A 48 5.77 6.85 8.61
CA SER A 48 5.54 5.44 8.99
C SER A 48 4.35 4.80 8.26
N TYR A 49 4.20 5.10 6.98
CA TYR A 49 3.23 4.45 6.10
C TYR A 49 3.80 3.17 5.48
N THR A 50 2.90 2.22 5.23
CA THR A 50 3.12 1.10 4.30
C THR A 50 2.46 1.46 2.97
N ILE A 51 3.20 1.41 1.87
CA ILE A 51 2.67 1.79 0.55
C ILE A 51 1.89 0.62 -0.05
N ILE A 52 0.69 0.91 -0.57
CA ILE A 52 -0.10 -0.03 -1.36
C ILE A 52 -0.02 0.39 -2.82
N THR A 53 0.47 -0.50 -3.69
CA THR A 53 0.56 -0.24 -5.13
C THR A 53 0.22 -1.49 -5.95
N GLN A 54 -0.14 -1.28 -7.22
CA GLN A 54 -0.21 -2.32 -8.25
C GLN A 54 1.04 -2.30 -9.17
N ASP A 55 1.83 -1.24 -9.10
CA ASP A 55 3.00 -1.00 -9.95
C ASP A 55 4.28 -1.57 -9.33
N ALA A 56 5.21 -1.98 -10.18
CA ALA A 56 6.47 -2.59 -9.74
C ALA A 56 7.48 -1.55 -9.21
N ASP A 57 7.35 -0.28 -9.60
CA ASP A 57 8.37 0.75 -9.38
C ASP A 57 8.68 0.99 -7.88
N PHE A 58 7.68 0.92 -7.01
CA PHE A 58 7.91 1.01 -5.56
C PHE A 58 8.65 -0.20 -4.98
N ASN A 59 8.43 -1.40 -5.53
CA ASN A 59 9.17 -2.59 -5.12
C ASN A 59 10.64 -2.52 -5.57
N ASP A 60 10.89 -1.94 -6.73
CA ASP A 60 12.24 -1.67 -7.20
C ASP A 60 12.95 -0.67 -6.28
N LEU A 61 12.27 0.43 -5.88
CA LEU A 61 12.79 1.36 -4.87
C LEU A 61 13.13 0.64 -3.55
N ASN A 62 12.27 -0.26 -3.07
CA ASN A 62 12.57 -1.04 -1.87
C ASN A 62 13.75 -2.01 -2.06
N SER A 63 13.95 -2.52 -3.27
CA SER A 63 15.10 -3.38 -3.60
C SER A 63 16.41 -2.59 -3.64
N PHE A 64 16.37 -1.33 -4.09
CA PHE A 64 17.53 -0.44 -4.14
C PHE A 64 17.87 0.22 -2.80
N TYR A 65 16.86 0.69 -2.05
CA TYR A 65 17.03 1.48 -0.82
C TYR A 65 16.75 0.72 0.47
N GLY A 66 16.26 -0.52 0.37
CA GLY A 66 15.79 -1.30 1.51
C GLY A 66 14.42 -0.84 2.02
N PHE A 67 14.10 -1.22 3.25
CA PHE A 67 12.88 -0.81 3.95
C PHE A 67 13.26 -0.34 5.36
N PRO A 68 12.51 0.60 5.98
CA PRO A 68 11.21 1.16 5.58
C PRO A 68 11.25 2.25 4.48
N PRO A 69 10.10 2.56 3.82
CA PRO A 69 8.75 1.99 4.02
C PRO A 69 8.62 0.53 3.58
N LYS A 70 7.56 -0.11 4.07
CA LYS A 70 7.13 -1.42 3.57
C LYS A 70 6.21 -1.23 2.38
N ILE A 71 6.24 -2.18 1.45
CA ILE A 71 5.38 -2.22 0.26
C ILE A 71 4.45 -3.41 0.37
N ILE A 72 3.17 -3.20 0.04
CA ILE A 72 2.22 -4.27 -0.26
C ILE A 72 1.90 -4.15 -1.74
N TRP A 73 2.36 -5.14 -2.50
CA TRP A 73 2.19 -5.18 -3.95
C TRP A 73 1.00 -6.05 -4.32
N LEU A 74 -0.03 -5.41 -4.87
CA LEU A 74 -1.27 -6.06 -5.28
C LEU A 74 -1.11 -6.63 -6.69
N ARG A 75 -0.77 -7.92 -6.75
CA ARG A 75 -0.52 -8.68 -7.99
C ARG A 75 -1.82 -9.28 -8.54
N ALA A 76 -2.85 -8.45 -8.69
CA ALA A 76 -4.20 -8.88 -9.10
C ALA A 76 -4.67 -8.26 -10.42
N GLY A 77 -3.79 -7.56 -11.13
CA GLY A 77 -4.14 -6.78 -12.32
C GLY A 77 -5.04 -5.59 -12.00
N ASN A 78 -5.80 -5.12 -12.98
CA ASN A 78 -6.71 -3.98 -12.83
C ASN A 78 -7.93 -4.35 -11.98
N LEU A 79 -7.81 -4.19 -10.67
CA LEU A 79 -8.92 -4.32 -9.74
C LEU A 79 -9.70 -3.02 -9.57
N THR A 80 -11.00 -3.15 -9.35
CA THR A 80 -11.81 -2.01 -8.90
C THR A 80 -11.40 -1.61 -7.48
N THR A 81 -11.62 -0.35 -7.12
CA THR A 81 -11.35 0.16 -5.76
C THR A 81 -12.04 -0.67 -4.67
N GLN A 82 -13.25 -1.16 -4.93
CA GLN A 82 -13.97 -2.02 -3.99
C GLN A 82 -13.35 -3.41 -3.88
N ALA A 83 -12.88 -3.99 -4.99
CA ALA A 83 -12.20 -5.28 -4.96
C ALA A 83 -10.87 -5.18 -4.18
N ILE A 84 -10.09 -4.10 -4.39
CA ILE A 84 -8.88 -3.85 -3.60
C ILE A 84 -9.21 -3.74 -2.10
N ALA A 85 -10.24 -2.97 -1.74
CA ALA A 85 -10.63 -2.82 -0.34
C ALA A 85 -11.04 -4.16 0.30
N ARG A 86 -11.84 -4.96 -0.42
CA ARG A 86 -12.23 -6.31 0.04
C ARG A 86 -11.00 -7.19 0.24
N LEU A 87 -10.10 -7.23 -0.75
CA LEU A 87 -8.85 -7.98 -0.67
C LEU A 87 -8.04 -7.57 0.57
N LEU A 88 -7.85 -6.28 0.81
CA LEU A 88 -7.11 -5.81 1.99
C LEU A 88 -7.82 -6.14 3.31
N ASN A 89 -9.15 -6.06 3.35
CA ASN A 89 -9.92 -6.44 4.53
C ASN A 89 -9.86 -7.95 4.79
N ASP A 90 -9.90 -8.79 3.75
CA ASP A 90 -9.80 -10.24 3.87
C ASP A 90 -8.39 -10.67 4.33
N TYR A 91 -7.36 -9.97 3.85
CA TYR A 91 -5.95 -10.21 4.19
C TYR A 91 -5.48 -9.39 5.40
N GLN A 92 -6.39 -8.77 6.16
CA GLN A 92 -6.06 -7.83 7.24
C GLN A 92 -5.05 -8.42 8.24
N LYS A 93 -5.23 -9.68 8.62
CA LYS A 93 -4.35 -10.37 9.57
C LYS A 93 -2.94 -10.52 9.02
N GLU A 94 -2.79 -10.96 7.78
CA GLU A 94 -1.50 -11.13 7.12
C GLU A 94 -0.80 -9.78 6.92
N VAL A 95 -1.56 -8.75 6.53
CA VAL A 95 -1.06 -7.37 6.41
C VAL A 95 -0.55 -6.87 7.76
N LYS A 96 -1.27 -7.12 8.85
CA LYS A 96 -0.85 -6.73 10.20
C LYS A 96 0.44 -7.44 10.61
N GLU A 97 0.48 -8.76 10.47
CA GLU A 97 1.66 -9.57 10.79
C GLU A 97 2.87 -9.12 9.95
N PHE A 98 2.67 -8.83 8.66
CA PHE A 98 3.70 -8.27 7.80
C PHE A 98 4.22 -6.92 8.30
N ILE A 99 3.34 -5.98 8.63
CA ILE A 99 3.72 -4.64 9.10
C ILE A 99 4.47 -4.71 10.43
N GLU A 100 4.09 -5.62 11.33
CA GLU A 100 4.74 -5.81 12.63
C GLU A 100 6.06 -6.60 12.53
N ASN A 101 6.21 -7.46 11.51
CA ASN A 101 7.40 -8.27 11.32
C ASN A 101 8.55 -7.47 10.66
N GLY A 102 9.66 -7.24 11.36
CA GLY A 102 10.83 -6.51 10.85
C GLY A 102 11.70 -7.23 9.81
N LYS A 103 11.30 -8.40 9.29
CA LYS A 103 12.17 -9.26 8.45
C LYS A 103 12.02 -9.07 6.93
N GLN A 104 10.94 -8.43 6.48
CA GLN A 104 10.63 -8.31 5.05
C GLN A 104 10.07 -6.93 4.70
N GLY A 105 10.47 -6.43 3.53
CA GLY A 105 10.09 -5.11 3.02
C GLY A 105 8.94 -5.11 2.03
N CYS A 106 8.60 -6.26 1.45
CA CYS A 106 7.51 -6.40 0.48
C CYS A 106 6.62 -7.58 0.83
N LEU A 107 5.30 -7.39 0.72
CA LEU A 107 4.28 -8.44 0.76
C LEU A 107 3.54 -8.44 -0.58
N GLU A 108 3.57 -9.56 -1.27
CA GLU A 108 2.79 -9.75 -2.50
C GLU A 108 1.43 -10.37 -2.15
N ILE A 109 0.33 -9.74 -2.59
CA ILE A 109 -1.02 -10.29 -2.47
C ILE A 109 -1.53 -10.63 -3.88
N LEU A 110 -1.80 -11.91 -4.11
CA LEU A 110 -2.31 -12.45 -5.37
C LEU A 110 -3.80 -12.74 -5.25
N GLU A 111 -4.62 -12.19 -6.13
CA GLU A 111 -6.00 -12.67 -6.29
C GLU A 111 -5.98 -13.87 -7.25
N LEU A 112 -6.04 -15.09 -6.70
CA LEU A 112 -6.30 -16.27 -7.51
C LEU A 112 -7.77 -16.21 -7.96
N LYS A 113 -8.00 -15.90 -9.25
CA LYS A 113 -9.31 -16.11 -9.88
C LYS A 113 -9.69 -17.58 -9.71
N ARG A 114 -10.60 -17.86 -8.77
CA ARG A 114 -11.30 -19.14 -8.67
C ARG A 114 -12.46 -19.18 -9.65
#